data_AF-A0A2V9GID3-F1
#
_entry.id   AF-A0A2V9GID3-F1
#
_cell.length_a   1.000
_cell.length_b   1.000
_cell.length_c   1.000
_cell.angle_alpha   90.00
_cell.angle_beta   90.00
_cell.angle_gamma   90.00
#
_symmetry.space_group_name_H-M   'P 1'
#
loop_
_entity.id
_entity.type
_entity.pdbx_description
1 polymer ?
#
loop_
_entity_poly.entity_id
_entity_poly.type
_entity_poly.pdbx_seq_one_letter_code
_entity_poly.pdbx_strand_id
1 'polypeptide(L)'
;MPRGSVTLRLITLSVAVVANTAAQQEPRPPDLPNAPAAKQESTHQQHQNPFNTTIEVLGRRSIFFPEIATSRGSLSTTQKFELFADESVSPSRFLSSAAGAGISQARNSLNGYGQGMGGYGERFGSSMATAAANNFFGTFLISSLLHRDPRYFVTLHGGARHRIGYALSRIVVARTDDGKDAANWAGMLGPLLAETLANSYLPVKEQTAGRTLQRFGLRIGLNTASNALREYWPTIFRSLRITKVAPGINSNAGGTRPSR
;
A
#
# COMPACT_ATOMS: atom_id res chain seq x y z
N MET A 1 -28.95 8.73 -38.87
CA MET A 1 -27.75 9.44 -39.40
C MET A 1 -27.96 10.93 -39.16
N PRO A 2 -26.97 11.75 -38.77
CA PRO A 2 -25.83 11.53 -37.85
C PRO A 2 -25.59 12.66 -36.81
N ARG A 3 -24.80 12.33 -35.75
CA ARG A 3 -23.81 13.13 -34.97
C ARG A 3 -24.34 14.27 -34.06
N GLY A 4 -24.01 14.39 -32.78
CA GLY A 4 -22.91 13.85 -31.95
C GLY A 4 -22.06 14.99 -31.42
N SER A 5 -21.96 15.17 -30.10
CA SER A 5 -20.86 15.86 -29.39
C SER A 5 -20.99 15.66 -27.88
N VAL A 6 -20.19 14.77 -27.30
CA VAL A 6 -19.91 14.74 -25.86
C VAL A 6 -18.40 14.85 -25.70
N THR A 7 -17.97 15.95 -25.11
CA THR A 7 -16.59 16.38 -24.98
C THR A 7 -15.91 15.62 -23.85
N LEU A 8 -14.98 14.71 -24.17
CA LEU A 8 -14.16 14.00 -23.20
C LEU A 8 -12.93 14.85 -22.86
N ARG A 9 -12.83 15.34 -21.61
CA ARG A 9 -11.63 16.01 -21.10
C ARG A 9 -10.62 14.97 -20.61
N LEU A 10 -9.55 14.78 -21.37
CA LEU A 10 -8.38 14.01 -20.98
C LEU A 10 -7.49 14.86 -20.05
N ILE A 11 -7.19 14.35 -18.86
CA ILE A 11 -6.13 14.88 -18.00
C ILE A 11 -4.90 14.00 -18.20
N THR A 12 -3.93 14.52 -18.95
CA THR A 12 -2.60 13.93 -19.14
C THR A 12 -1.66 14.38 -18.03
N LEU A 13 -1.04 13.44 -17.32
CA LEU A 13 0.02 13.70 -16.35
C LEU A 13 1.38 13.41 -16.99
N SER A 14 2.13 14.47 -17.30
CA SER A 14 3.47 14.41 -17.89
C SER A 14 4.54 14.39 -16.79
N VAL A 15 5.44 13.41 -16.81
CA VAL A 15 6.63 13.38 -15.95
C VAL A 15 7.81 13.93 -16.75
N ALA A 16 8.40 15.04 -16.27
CA ALA A 16 9.61 15.62 -16.85
C ALA A 16 10.85 15.10 -16.12
N VAL A 17 11.83 14.61 -16.88
CA VAL A 17 13.17 14.24 -16.41
C VAL A 17 14.11 15.40 -16.74
N VAL A 18 14.77 15.97 -15.74
CA VAL A 18 15.84 16.96 -15.94
C VAL A 18 17.18 16.27 -15.72
N ALA A 19 18.01 16.24 -16.77
CA ALA A 19 19.41 15.85 -16.70
C ALA A 19 20.27 17.13 -16.62
N ASN A 20 21.15 17.22 -15.64
CA ASN A 20 22.15 18.28 -15.54
C ASN A 20 23.51 17.75 -16.01
N THR A 21 24.06 18.36 -17.05
CA THR A 21 25.45 18.19 -17.50
C THR A 21 26.24 19.42 -17.10
N ALA A 22 27.31 19.24 -16.32
CA ALA A 22 28.27 20.32 -16.00
C ALA A 22 29.50 20.21 -16.90
N ALA A 23 29.89 21.32 -17.53
CA ALA A 23 31.09 21.48 -18.34
C ALA A 23 32.28 22.06 -17.51
N GLN A 24 33.48 21.79 -17.99
CA GLN A 24 34.83 21.90 -17.39
C GLN A 24 35.40 23.34 -17.29
N GLN A 25 36.41 23.54 -16.41
CA GLN A 25 37.66 24.31 -16.70
C GLN A 25 38.76 24.18 -15.61
N GLU A 26 40.03 24.01 -16.04
CA GLU A 26 41.35 24.12 -15.32
C GLU A 26 42.10 25.38 -15.87
N PRO A 27 43.24 25.95 -15.33
CA PRO A 27 44.41 25.36 -14.62
C PRO A 27 45.14 26.23 -13.50
N ARG A 28 46.28 25.75 -12.95
CA ARG A 28 47.19 26.23 -11.82
C ARG A 28 48.27 27.29 -12.26
N PRO A 29 49.08 28.01 -11.38
CA PRO A 29 50.16 27.47 -10.50
C PRO A 29 50.53 28.36 -9.22
N PRO A 30 51.74 28.40 -8.56
CA PRO A 30 51.92 28.16 -7.10
C PRO A 30 52.60 29.30 -6.22
N ASP A 31 52.72 29.02 -4.90
CA ASP A 31 53.68 29.50 -3.85
C ASP A 31 53.15 30.20 -2.56
N LEU A 32 53.76 29.82 -1.42
CA LEU A 32 53.35 29.83 0.00
C LEU A 32 53.74 31.11 0.80
N PRO A 33 53.16 31.34 2.02
CA PRO A 33 53.93 31.16 3.27
C PRO A 33 53.15 30.52 4.47
N ASN A 34 53.88 30.07 5.50
CA ASN A 34 53.50 29.12 6.57
C ASN A 34 52.81 29.68 7.85
N ALA A 35 52.10 28.74 8.52
CA ALA A 35 51.68 28.61 9.94
C ALA A 35 50.30 29.20 10.36
N PRO A 36 49.50 28.57 11.28
CA PRO A 36 49.83 27.54 12.28
C PRO A 36 48.96 26.24 12.20
N ALA A 37 49.28 25.28 13.07
CA ALA A 37 48.74 23.92 13.13
C ALA A 37 47.20 23.80 12.99
N ALA A 38 46.74 22.90 12.12
CA ALA A 38 45.33 22.54 11.99
C ALA A 38 44.83 21.84 13.27
N LYS A 39 43.96 22.53 14.02
CA LYS A 39 42.95 21.85 14.83
C LYS A 39 42.10 21.03 13.87
N GLN A 40 42.14 19.71 14.00
CA GLN A 40 41.14 18.84 13.39
C GLN A 40 39.80 19.10 14.07
N GLU A 41 39.08 20.11 13.60
CA GLU A 41 37.63 20.18 13.77
C GLU A 41 37.03 19.21 12.75
N SER A 42 36.76 18.00 13.23
CA SER A 42 35.95 17.00 12.56
C SER A 42 34.54 17.54 12.37
N THR A 43 34.37 18.34 11.31
CA THR A 43 33.07 18.61 10.74
C THR A 43 32.62 17.30 10.12
N HIS A 44 31.89 16.48 10.88
CA HIS A 44 31.12 15.37 10.35
C HIS A 44 30.08 15.96 9.39
N GLN A 45 30.48 16.14 8.12
CA GLN A 45 29.54 16.22 7.03
C GLN A 45 28.81 14.87 6.99
N GLN A 46 27.67 14.84 7.68
CA GLN A 46 26.76 13.71 7.69
C GLN A 46 26.21 13.57 6.27
N HIS A 47 26.90 12.75 5.48
CA HIS A 47 26.44 12.26 4.19
C HIS A 47 25.08 11.61 4.45
N GLN A 48 23.99 12.33 4.14
CA GLN A 48 22.64 11.79 4.25
C GLN A 48 22.50 10.72 3.17
N ASN A 49 22.75 9.48 3.59
CA ASN A 49 22.63 8.30 2.76
C ASN A 49 21.15 8.15 2.39
N PRO A 50 20.77 8.13 1.10
CA PRO A 50 19.35 7.98 0.68
C PRO A 50 18.73 6.67 1.23
N PHE A 51 19.57 5.69 1.57
CA PHE A 51 19.22 4.46 2.26
C PHE A 51 18.78 4.65 3.72
N ASN A 52 19.34 5.60 4.48
CA ASN A 52 18.91 5.87 5.85
C ASN A 52 17.52 6.55 5.88
N THR A 53 17.24 7.43 4.90
CA THR A 53 15.89 7.97 4.68
C THR A 53 14.89 6.86 4.36
N THR A 54 15.31 5.82 3.64
CA THR A 54 14.43 4.70 3.24
C THR A 54 14.04 3.81 4.42
N ILE A 55 14.92 3.64 5.41
CA ILE A 55 14.64 2.89 6.64
C ILE A 55 13.77 3.68 7.63
N GLU A 56 13.95 5.00 7.71
CA GLU A 56 13.06 5.88 8.49
C GLU A 56 11.63 5.93 7.87
N VAL A 57 11.55 5.79 6.54
CA VAL A 57 10.29 5.66 5.78
C VAL A 57 9.57 4.33 6.02
N LEU A 58 10.23 3.30 6.56
CA LEU A 58 9.61 2.02 6.94
C LEU A 58 8.97 2.03 8.34
N GLY A 59 9.35 2.99 9.19
CA GLY A 59 8.64 3.32 10.45
C GLY A 59 7.50 4.33 10.25
N ARG A 60 7.53 5.06 9.13
CA ARG A 60 6.39 5.80 8.59
C ARG A 60 5.51 4.82 7.80
N ARG A 61 4.21 5.11 7.72
CA ARG A 61 3.16 4.36 7.00
C ARG A 61 3.71 3.53 5.82
N SER A 62 3.44 2.22 5.75
CA SER A 62 3.93 1.40 4.63
C SER A 62 3.33 1.91 3.32
N ILE A 63 4.16 2.40 2.41
CA ILE A 63 3.71 2.87 1.09
C ILE A 63 3.08 1.71 0.29
N PHE A 64 3.59 0.50 0.48
CA PHE A 64 3.10 -0.69 -0.22
C PHE A 64 1.80 -1.23 0.39
N PHE A 65 1.66 -1.23 1.72
CA PHE A 65 0.44 -1.61 2.43
C PHE A 65 0.02 -0.52 3.46
N PRO A 66 -0.56 0.60 3.00
CA PRO A 66 -0.91 1.75 3.86
C PRO A 66 -1.78 1.39 5.08
N GLU A 67 -2.56 0.33 4.95
CA GLU A 67 -3.50 -0.19 5.93
C GLU A 67 -2.86 -0.97 7.08
N ILE A 68 -1.55 -1.26 7.06
CA ILE A 68 -0.89 -1.88 8.22
C ILE A 68 -0.78 -0.86 9.35
N ALA A 69 -1.34 -1.19 10.51
CA ALA A 69 -1.30 -0.33 11.68
C ALA A 69 0.13 -0.19 12.23
N THR A 70 0.65 1.04 12.20
CA THR A 70 1.95 1.41 12.81
C THR A 70 1.79 1.99 14.22
N SER A 71 0.57 2.37 14.60
CA SER A 71 0.24 2.95 15.91
C SER A 71 -1.05 2.34 16.46
N ARG A 72 -1.22 2.40 17.79
CA ARG A 72 -2.43 1.90 18.48
C ARG A 72 -3.51 2.96 18.73
N GLY A 73 -3.21 4.25 18.48
CA GLY A 73 -4.20 5.32 18.61
C GLY A 73 -5.26 5.23 17.51
N SER A 74 -6.48 5.67 17.81
CA SER A 74 -7.60 5.70 16.86
C SER A 74 -7.32 6.61 15.67
N LEU A 75 -7.97 6.34 14.54
CA LEU A 75 -7.98 7.24 13.39
C LEU A 75 -9.16 8.20 13.46
N SER A 76 -8.95 9.48 13.19
CA SER A 76 -10.04 10.42 12.90
C SER A 76 -10.68 10.11 11.54
N THR A 77 -11.90 10.62 11.30
CA THR A 77 -12.56 10.51 9.98
C THR A 77 -11.69 11.01 8.83
N THR A 78 -10.95 12.11 9.02
CA THR A 78 -10.00 12.63 8.02
C THR A 78 -8.86 11.65 7.76
N GLN A 79 -8.28 11.06 8.81
CA GLN A 79 -7.22 10.06 8.66
C GLN A 79 -7.72 8.78 7.99
N LYS A 80 -8.99 8.40 8.20
CA LYS A 80 -9.64 7.29 7.49
C LYS A 80 -9.86 7.61 6.01
N PHE A 81 -10.19 8.86 5.67
CA PHE A 81 -10.27 9.31 4.29
C PHE A 81 -8.90 9.29 3.60
N GLU A 82 -7.86 9.84 4.25
CA GLU A 82 -6.48 9.78 3.76
C GLU A 82 -6.01 8.33 3.59
N LEU A 83 -6.40 7.43 4.49
CA LEU A 83 -6.08 6.02 4.36
C LEU A 83 -6.73 5.39 3.13
N PHE A 84 -8.02 5.67 2.90
CA PHE A 84 -8.72 5.24 1.68
C PHE A 84 -8.00 5.73 0.42
N ALA A 85 -7.59 7.00 0.39
CA ALA A 85 -6.91 7.58 -0.76
C ALA A 85 -5.59 6.86 -1.01
N ASP A 86 -4.76 6.70 0.02
CA ASP A 86 -3.47 6.00 -0.06
C ASP A 86 -3.64 4.54 -0.52
N GLU A 87 -4.61 3.80 0.03
CA GLU A 87 -4.88 2.41 -0.37
C GLU A 87 -5.36 2.28 -1.82
N SER A 88 -5.99 3.33 -2.37
CA SER A 88 -6.54 3.33 -3.73
C SER A 88 -5.46 3.56 -4.78
N VAL A 89 -4.35 4.20 -4.40
CA VAL A 89 -3.20 4.48 -5.28
C VAL A 89 -1.91 3.77 -4.85
N SER A 90 -1.99 2.81 -3.93
CA SER A 90 -0.83 2.09 -3.45
C SER A 90 -0.24 1.15 -4.51
N PRO A 91 1.09 0.92 -4.54
CA PRO A 91 1.70 -0.03 -5.47
C PRO A 91 1.09 -1.44 -5.37
N SER A 92 0.75 -1.92 -4.17
CA SER A 92 0.08 -3.22 -4.02
C SER A 92 -1.29 -3.26 -4.69
N ARG A 93 -2.01 -2.12 -4.73
CA ARG A 93 -3.29 -1.98 -5.43
C ARG A 93 -3.13 -2.11 -6.94
N PHE A 94 -2.13 -1.43 -7.50
CA PHE A 94 -1.79 -1.55 -8.92
C PHE A 94 -1.38 -2.98 -9.28
N LEU A 95 -0.49 -3.60 -8.51
CA LEU A 95 -0.04 -4.98 -8.76
C LEU A 95 -1.18 -5.99 -8.68
N SER A 96 -2.01 -5.91 -7.63
CA SER A 96 -3.14 -6.84 -7.46
C SER A 96 -4.18 -6.69 -8.56
N SER A 97 -4.49 -5.46 -8.99
CA SER A 97 -5.41 -5.21 -10.11
C SER A 97 -4.84 -5.66 -11.44
N ALA A 98 -3.55 -5.46 -11.69
CA ALA A 98 -2.88 -5.94 -12.91
C ALA A 98 -2.87 -7.48 -12.96
N ALA A 99 -2.50 -8.14 -11.86
CA ALA A 99 -2.53 -9.60 -11.77
C ALA A 99 -3.96 -10.14 -11.93
N GLY A 100 -4.94 -9.51 -11.27
CA GLY A 100 -6.36 -9.87 -11.40
C GLY A 100 -6.87 -9.72 -12.83
N ALA A 101 -6.51 -8.63 -13.51
CA ALA A 101 -6.83 -8.39 -14.91
C ALA A 101 -6.19 -9.44 -15.82
N GLY A 102 -4.94 -9.84 -15.57
CA GLY A 102 -4.25 -10.89 -16.32
C GLY A 102 -4.91 -12.26 -16.18
N ILE A 103 -5.29 -12.63 -14.95
CA ILE A 103 -6.04 -13.87 -14.69
C ILE A 103 -7.42 -13.82 -15.38
N SER A 104 -8.12 -12.69 -15.26
CA SER A 104 -9.43 -12.46 -15.89
C SER A 104 -9.33 -12.52 -17.42
N GLN A 105 -8.27 -11.96 -18.01
CA GLN A 105 -7.97 -12.02 -19.44
C GLN A 105 -7.76 -13.46 -19.89
N ALA A 106 -6.88 -14.20 -19.21
CA ALA A 106 -6.55 -15.59 -19.53
C ALA A 106 -7.78 -16.52 -19.44
N ARG A 107 -8.70 -16.23 -18.52
CA ARG A 107 -9.96 -16.97 -18.34
C ARG A 107 -11.10 -16.46 -19.21
N ASN A 108 -10.89 -15.40 -19.97
CA ASN A 108 -11.93 -14.70 -20.72
C ASN A 108 -13.15 -14.31 -19.85
N SER A 109 -12.91 -14.00 -18.56
CA SER A 109 -13.92 -13.42 -17.67
C SER A 109 -14.28 -12.01 -18.15
N LEU A 110 -15.48 -11.52 -17.85
CA LEU A 110 -15.97 -10.21 -18.35
C LEU A 110 -15.88 -10.11 -19.87
N ASN A 111 -16.31 -11.15 -20.59
CA ASN A 111 -16.13 -11.28 -22.04
C ASN A 111 -16.69 -10.12 -22.88
N GLY A 112 -17.61 -9.31 -22.33
CA GLY A 112 -18.07 -8.07 -22.95
C GLY A 112 -16.98 -7.03 -23.19
N TYR A 113 -15.83 -7.13 -22.50
CA TYR A 113 -14.63 -6.31 -22.76
C TYR A 113 -13.76 -6.84 -23.90
N GLY A 114 -14.03 -8.03 -24.44
CA GLY A 114 -13.22 -8.64 -25.49
C GLY A 114 -11.85 -9.13 -25.01
N GLN A 115 -10.91 -9.27 -25.94
CA GLN A 115 -9.54 -9.79 -25.73
C GLN A 115 -8.49 -8.77 -26.21
N GLY A 116 -7.21 -9.14 -26.10
CA GLY A 116 -6.09 -8.26 -26.41
C GLY A 116 -5.90 -7.13 -25.38
N MET A 117 -5.06 -6.15 -25.72
CA MET A 117 -4.67 -5.07 -24.82
C MET A 117 -5.84 -4.18 -24.39
N GLY A 118 -6.82 -3.94 -25.28
CA GLY A 118 -8.03 -3.19 -24.95
C GLY A 118 -8.86 -3.88 -23.85
N GLY A 119 -9.17 -5.17 -24.04
CA GLY A 119 -9.90 -5.95 -23.04
C GLY A 119 -9.13 -6.11 -21.73
N TYR A 120 -7.80 -6.20 -21.78
CA TYR A 120 -6.99 -6.21 -20.56
C TYR A 120 -7.08 -4.88 -19.83
N GLY A 121 -7.01 -3.76 -20.55
CA GLY A 121 -7.14 -2.40 -20.00
C GLY A 121 -8.47 -2.18 -19.29
N GLU A 122 -9.59 -2.62 -19.88
CA GLU A 122 -10.92 -2.57 -19.27
C GLU A 122 -11.01 -3.42 -17.98
N ARG A 123 -10.43 -4.63 -17.99
CA ARG A 123 -10.35 -5.49 -16.78
C ARG A 123 -9.51 -4.85 -15.68
N PHE A 124 -8.40 -4.22 -16.05
CA PHE A 124 -7.54 -3.52 -15.12
C PHE A 124 -8.23 -2.28 -14.53
N GLY A 125 -8.83 -1.44 -15.37
CA GLY A 125 -9.54 -0.23 -14.96
C GLY A 125 -10.75 -0.54 -14.08
N SER A 126 -11.58 -1.51 -14.46
CA SER A 126 -12.71 -1.98 -13.64
C SER A 126 -12.26 -2.58 -12.31
N SER A 127 -11.14 -3.33 -12.29
CA SER A 127 -10.53 -3.82 -11.04
C SER A 127 -10.09 -2.66 -10.13
N MET A 128 -9.38 -1.68 -10.67
CA MET A 128 -8.93 -0.49 -9.93
C MET A 128 -10.13 0.30 -9.38
N ALA A 129 -11.13 0.56 -10.22
CA ALA A 129 -12.35 1.27 -9.83
C ALA A 129 -13.10 0.54 -8.71
N THR A 130 -13.27 -0.79 -8.83
CA THR A 130 -13.98 -1.55 -7.79
C THR A 130 -13.18 -1.61 -6.49
N ALA A 131 -11.85 -1.68 -6.58
CA ALA A 131 -11.00 -1.69 -5.40
C ALA A 131 -10.99 -0.34 -4.67
N ALA A 132 -10.95 0.78 -5.41
CA ALA A 132 -11.13 2.11 -4.84
C ALA A 132 -12.51 2.27 -4.19
N ALA A 133 -13.58 1.77 -4.82
CA ALA A 133 -14.92 1.74 -4.22
C ALA A 133 -14.96 0.91 -2.92
N ASN A 134 -14.29 -0.24 -2.89
CA ASN A 134 -14.18 -1.05 -1.67
C ASN A 134 -13.49 -0.30 -0.53
N ASN A 135 -12.38 0.40 -0.82
CA ASN A 135 -11.68 1.20 0.18
C ASN A 135 -12.54 2.40 0.61
N PHE A 136 -13.25 3.05 -0.32
CA PHE A 136 -14.15 4.15 0.00
C PHE A 136 -15.27 3.71 0.95
N PHE A 137 -15.95 2.60 0.65
CA PHE A 137 -17.03 2.12 1.50
C PHE A 137 -16.53 1.51 2.82
N GLY A 138 -15.52 0.64 2.74
CA GLY A 138 -14.98 -0.09 3.90
C GLY A 138 -14.09 0.79 4.77
N THR A 139 -12.95 1.24 4.23
CA THR A 139 -11.92 1.98 4.97
C THR A 139 -12.41 3.35 5.44
N PHE A 140 -13.14 4.07 4.59
CA PHE A 140 -13.59 5.42 4.91
C PHE A 140 -15.03 5.45 5.45
N LEU A 141 -16.03 5.24 4.60
CA LEU A 141 -17.41 5.59 4.92
C LEU A 141 -17.96 4.80 6.11
N ILE A 142 -18.03 3.47 6.00
CA ILE A 142 -18.61 2.62 7.05
C ILE A 142 -17.76 2.66 8.31
N SER A 143 -16.44 2.66 8.19
CA SER A 143 -15.54 2.73 9.36
C SER A 143 -15.64 4.07 10.10
N SER A 144 -15.91 5.17 9.39
CA SER A 144 -16.17 6.46 10.02
C SER A 144 -17.53 6.48 10.70
N LEU A 145 -18.59 5.99 10.03
CA LEU A 145 -19.94 5.92 10.60
C LEU A 145 -20.01 5.04 11.85
N LEU A 146 -19.32 3.90 11.85
CA LEU A 146 -19.35 2.92 12.93
C LEU A 146 -18.22 3.06 13.95
N HIS A 147 -17.40 4.11 13.84
CA HIS A 147 -16.25 4.34 14.72
C HIS A 147 -15.35 3.10 14.86
N ARG A 148 -14.99 2.55 13.69
CA ARG A 148 -14.08 1.40 13.56
C ARG A 148 -12.74 1.83 13.02
N ASP A 149 -11.69 1.17 13.49
CA ASP A 149 -10.35 1.30 12.94
C ASP A 149 -10.21 0.35 11.73
N PRO A 150 -10.10 0.88 10.51
CA PRO A 150 -10.03 0.06 9.30
C PRO A 150 -8.67 -0.62 9.10
N ARG A 151 -7.65 -0.30 9.93
CA ARG A 151 -6.29 -0.83 9.74
C ARG A 151 -6.17 -2.29 10.15
N TYR A 152 -5.25 -2.99 9.50
CA TYR A 152 -4.85 -4.33 9.87
C TYR A 152 -3.75 -4.29 10.94
N PHE A 153 -4.01 -4.87 12.10
CA PHE A 153 -3.06 -4.96 13.21
C PHE A 153 -2.30 -6.28 13.14
N VAL A 154 -1.02 -6.24 12.76
CA VAL A 154 -0.20 -7.46 12.64
C VAL A 154 0.05 -8.10 14.00
N THR A 155 -0.01 -9.43 14.06
CA THR A 155 0.36 -10.19 15.27
C THR A 155 1.85 -10.51 15.21
N LEU A 156 2.68 -9.69 15.83
CA LEU A 156 4.15 -9.86 15.81
C LEU A 156 4.64 -11.08 16.62
N HIS A 157 3.76 -11.77 17.34
CA HIS A 157 4.08 -12.91 18.21
C HIS A 157 3.20 -14.13 17.87
N GLY A 158 3.73 -15.32 18.10
CA GLY A 158 3.04 -16.60 17.88
C GLY A 158 3.50 -17.37 16.63
N GLY A 159 3.24 -18.68 16.62
CA GLY A 159 3.58 -19.56 15.50
C GLY A 159 2.69 -19.34 14.27
N ALA A 160 3.09 -19.87 13.11
CA ALA A 160 2.41 -19.66 11.83
C ALA A 160 0.89 -19.95 11.87
N ARG A 161 0.46 -21.02 12.55
CA ARG A 161 -0.96 -21.37 12.70
C ARG A 161 -1.77 -20.32 13.45
N HIS A 162 -1.21 -19.75 14.51
CA HIS A 162 -1.87 -18.69 15.29
C HIS A 162 -2.06 -17.42 14.43
N ARG A 163 -1.03 -17.06 13.67
CA ARG A 163 -1.04 -15.88 12.78
C ARG A 163 -2.04 -16.04 11.63
N ILE A 164 -2.15 -17.23 11.04
CA ILE A 164 -3.20 -17.54 10.06
C ILE A 164 -4.59 -17.47 10.69
N GLY A 165 -4.78 -18.07 11.86
CA GLY A 165 -6.05 -18.02 12.58
C GLY A 165 -6.47 -16.58 12.92
N TYR A 166 -5.51 -15.74 13.30
CA TYR A 166 -5.73 -14.31 13.51
C TYR A 166 -6.12 -13.60 12.21
N ALA A 167 -5.37 -13.79 11.12
CA ALA A 167 -5.69 -13.16 9.83
C ALA A 167 -7.11 -13.52 9.34
N LEU A 168 -7.53 -14.77 9.59
CA LEU A 168 -8.89 -15.24 9.32
C LEU A 168 -9.93 -14.58 10.23
N SER A 169 -9.66 -14.44 11.54
CA SER A 169 -10.61 -13.80 12.45
C SER A 169 -10.87 -12.35 12.08
N ARG A 170 -9.87 -11.64 11.54
CA ARG A 170 -9.99 -10.24 11.08
C ARG A 170 -10.94 -10.02 9.90
N ILE A 171 -11.41 -11.10 9.26
CA ILE A 171 -12.49 -11.00 8.26
C ILE A 171 -13.79 -10.57 8.93
N VAL A 172 -14.07 -11.10 10.12
CA VAL A 172 -15.34 -10.90 10.84
C VAL A 172 -15.19 -10.05 12.10
N VAL A 173 -13.95 -9.83 12.57
CA VAL A 173 -13.62 -8.99 13.73
C VAL A 173 -12.81 -7.77 13.30
N ALA A 174 -13.28 -6.58 13.66
CA ALA A 174 -12.58 -5.30 13.51
C ALA A 174 -12.26 -4.72 14.89
N ARG A 175 -11.29 -3.81 14.92
CA ARG A 175 -10.95 -3.05 16.14
C ARG A 175 -11.78 -1.77 16.12
N THR A 176 -12.37 -1.39 17.24
CA THR A 176 -13.06 -0.10 17.38
C THR A 176 -12.03 1.01 17.54
N ASP A 177 -12.46 2.26 17.35
CA ASP A 177 -11.59 3.41 17.64
C ASP A 177 -11.14 3.41 19.12
N ASP A 178 -12.01 2.98 20.04
CA ASP A 178 -11.67 2.78 21.48
C ASP A 178 -10.77 1.56 21.77
N GLY A 179 -10.36 0.82 20.73
CA GLY A 179 -9.43 -0.29 20.84
C GLY A 179 -10.01 -1.64 21.28
N LYS A 180 -11.34 -1.78 21.31
CA LYS A 180 -12.04 -3.05 21.60
C LYS A 180 -12.24 -3.85 20.31
N ASP A 181 -12.59 -5.13 20.42
CA ASP A 181 -13.00 -5.93 19.26
C ASP A 181 -14.52 -5.82 19.02
N ALA A 182 -14.91 -5.76 17.75
CA ALA A 182 -16.31 -5.69 17.32
C ALA A 182 -16.50 -6.38 15.96
N ALA A 183 -17.74 -6.60 15.54
CA ALA A 183 -18.03 -7.13 14.21
C ALA A 183 -17.46 -6.24 13.10
N ASN A 184 -16.82 -6.85 12.10
CA ASN A 184 -16.21 -6.18 10.96
C ASN A 184 -17.24 -5.84 9.87
N TRP A 185 -18.22 -5.01 10.22
CA TRP A 185 -19.24 -4.56 9.28
C TRP A 185 -18.65 -3.84 8.06
N ALA A 186 -17.58 -3.08 8.24
CA ALA A 186 -16.86 -2.43 7.15
C ALA A 186 -16.27 -3.45 6.16
N GLY A 187 -15.61 -4.48 6.65
CA GLY A 187 -15.03 -5.56 5.84
C GLY A 187 -16.08 -6.47 5.19
N MET A 188 -17.29 -6.55 5.74
CA MET A 188 -18.39 -7.34 5.18
C MET A 188 -19.21 -6.54 4.16
N LEU A 189 -19.59 -5.30 4.48
CA LEU A 189 -20.47 -4.49 3.64
C LEU A 189 -19.72 -3.67 2.57
N GLY A 190 -18.47 -3.27 2.85
CA GLY A 190 -17.64 -2.52 1.89
C GLY A 190 -17.48 -3.24 0.55
N PRO A 191 -17.06 -4.52 0.54
CA PRO A 191 -16.97 -5.31 -0.69
C PRO A 191 -18.31 -5.45 -1.40
N LEU A 192 -19.41 -5.65 -0.66
CA LEU A 192 -20.74 -5.81 -1.25
C LEU A 192 -21.21 -4.53 -1.97
N LEU A 193 -21.05 -3.38 -1.32
CA LEU A 193 -21.39 -2.07 -1.90
C LEU A 193 -20.51 -1.76 -3.11
N ALA A 194 -19.22 -2.09 -3.05
CA ALA A 194 -18.31 -1.91 -4.19
C ALA A 194 -18.72 -2.76 -5.40
N GLU A 195 -19.08 -4.03 -5.19
CA GLU A 195 -19.53 -4.93 -6.26
C GLU A 195 -20.90 -4.54 -6.82
N THR A 196 -21.76 -3.97 -5.98
CA THR A 196 -23.04 -3.40 -6.39
C THR A 196 -22.81 -2.16 -7.25
N LEU A 197 -21.91 -1.26 -6.83
CA LEU A 197 -21.51 -0.10 -7.63
C LEU A 197 -20.87 -0.53 -8.96
N ALA A 198 -20.14 -1.65 -8.98
CA ALA A 198 -19.54 -2.18 -10.20
C ALA A 198 -20.56 -2.53 -11.29
N ASN A 199 -21.82 -2.79 -10.94
CA ASN A 199 -22.87 -2.97 -11.93
C ASN A 199 -23.08 -1.72 -12.81
N SER A 200 -22.64 -0.53 -12.40
CA SER A 200 -22.76 0.70 -13.21
C SER A 200 -21.77 0.76 -14.39
N TYR A 201 -20.67 0.02 -14.35
CA TYR A 201 -19.60 0.09 -15.37
C TYR A 201 -19.11 -1.28 -15.88
N LEU A 202 -19.55 -2.39 -15.28
CA LEU A 202 -19.29 -3.73 -15.80
C LEU A 202 -20.19 -4.05 -17.01
N PRO A 203 -19.80 -5.02 -17.86
CA PRO A 203 -20.63 -5.45 -19.00
C PRO A 203 -22.03 -5.88 -18.55
N VAL A 204 -23.06 -5.62 -19.36
CA VAL A 204 -24.49 -5.87 -19.02
C VAL A 204 -24.75 -7.27 -18.44
N LYS A 205 -24.10 -8.31 -18.98
CA LYS A 205 -24.23 -9.70 -18.50
C LYS A 205 -23.79 -9.92 -17.05
N GLU A 206 -23.00 -9.00 -16.51
CA GLU A 206 -22.43 -9.03 -15.16
C GLU A 206 -23.25 -8.22 -14.16
N GLN A 207 -24.24 -7.45 -14.60
CA GLN A 207 -25.00 -6.51 -13.77
C GLN A 207 -26.18 -7.16 -13.01
N THR A 208 -26.19 -8.50 -12.90
CA THR A 208 -27.25 -9.24 -12.21
C THR A 208 -26.89 -9.47 -10.75
N ALA A 209 -27.90 -9.57 -9.88
CA ALA A 209 -27.69 -9.84 -8.45
C ALA A 209 -26.85 -11.11 -8.20
N GLY A 210 -27.10 -12.19 -8.97
CA GLY A 210 -26.33 -13.43 -8.86
C GLY A 210 -24.83 -13.24 -9.20
N ARG A 211 -24.52 -12.46 -10.24
CA ARG A 211 -23.14 -12.13 -10.61
C ARG A 211 -22.48 -11.22 -9.58
N THR A 212 -23.21 -10.23 -9.05
CA THR A 212 -22.74 -9.38 -7.95
C THR A 212 -22.35 -10.22 -6.74
N LEU A 213 -23.20 -11.15 -6.31
CA LEU A 213 -22.91 -12.03 -5.17
C LEU A 213 -21.73 -12.97 -5.43
N GLN A 214 -21.58 -13.47 -6.66
CA GLN A 214 -20.43 -14.29 -7.04
C GLN A 214 -19.12 -13.50 -6.93
N ARG A 215 -19.08 -12.26 -7.45
CA ARG A 215 -17.89 -11.41 -7.34
C ARG A 215 -17.61 -10.99 -5.91
N PHE A 216 -18.66 -10.68 -5.14
CA PHE A 216 -18.55 -10.42 -3.70
C PHE A 216 -17.89 -11.59 -2.95
N GLY A 217 -18.32 -12.83 -3.18
CA GLY A 217 -17.69 -14.01 -2.57
C GLY A 217 -16.21 -14.15 -2.94
N LEU A 218 -15.87 -13.94 -4.22
CA LEU A 218 -14.46 -13.92 -4.67
C LEU A 218 -13.66 -12.81 -3.99
N ARG A 219 -14.24 -11.62 -3.82
CA ARG A 219 -13.62 -10.46 -3.15
C ARG A 219 -13.30 -10.76 -1.69
N ILE A 220 -14.22 -11.39 -0.96
CA ILE A 220 -14.00 -11.82 0.44
C ILE A 220 -12.84 -12.82 0.51
N GLY A 221 -12.79 -13.79 -0.40
CA GLY A 221 -11.69 -14.75 -0.50
C GLY A 221 -10.33 -14.07 -0.79
N LEU A 222 -10.31 -13.12 -1.72
CA LEU A 222 -9.10 -12.36 -2.04
C LEU A 222 -8.64 -11.47 -0.88
N ASN A 223 -9.56 -10.79 -0.19
CA ASN A 223 -9.24 -9.99 1.00
C ASN A 223 -8.63 -10.86 2.11
N THR A 224 -9.13 -12.09 2.26
CA THR A 224 -8.60 -13.08 3.19
C THR A 224 -7.16 -13.45 2.85
N ALA A 225 -6.90 -13.77 1.58
CA ALA A 225 -5.55 -14.06 1.09
C ALA A 225 -4.61 -12.87 1.26
N SER A 226 -5.09 -11.64 1.01
CA SER A 226 -4.33 -10.41 1.23
C SER A 226 -4.01 -10.17 2.70
N ASN A 227 -4.93 -10.44 3.63
CA ASN A 227 -4.64 -10.34 5.08
C ASN A 227 -3.55 -11.32 5.49
N ALA A 228 -3.59 -12.56 4.99
CA ALA A 228 -2.52 -13.53 5.23
C ALA A 228 -1.18 -13.02 4.65
N LEU A 229 -1.17 -12.47 3.43
CA LEU A 229 0.04 -11.89 2.85
C LEU A 229 0.59 -10.73 3.69
N ARG A 230 -0.27 -9.82 4.15
CA ARG A 230 0.09 -8.70 5.02
C ARG A 230 0.69 -9.16 6.35
N GLU A 231 0.13 -10.21 6.93
CA GLU A 231 0.67 -10.83 8.16
C GLU A 231 2.12 -11.29 7.94
N TYR A 232 2.42 -11.94 6.82
CA TYR A 232 3.78 -12.42 6.54
C TYR A 232 4.70 -11.38 5.90
N TRP A 233 4.18 -10.24 5.45
CA TRP A 233 4.98 -9.22 4.77
C TRP A 233 6.22 -8.75 5.56
N PRO A 234 6.14 -8.45 6.87
CA PRO A 234 7.33 -8.10 7.66
C PRO A 234 8.38 -9.23 7.70
N THR A 235 7.95 -10.49 7.68
CA THR A 235 8.83 -11.66 7.65
C THR A 235 9.49 -11.82 6.28
N ILE A 236 8.72 -11.71 5.19
CA ILE A 236 9.21 -11.77 3.80
C ILE A 236 10.22 -10.66 3.54
N PHE A 237 9.89 -9.43 3.96
CA PHE A 237 10.76 -8.27 3.79
C PHE A 237 12.11 -8.46 4.52
N ARG A 238 12.08 -9.04 5.73
CA ARG A 238 13.29 -9.39 6.49
C ARG A 238 14.10 -10.52 5.83
N SER A 239 13.46 -11.57 5.32
CA SER A 239 14.14 -12.72 4.71
C SER A 239 14.75 -12.40 3.34
N LEU A 240 14.17 -11.46 2.60
CA LEU A 240 14.71 -10.98 1.32
C LEU A 240 16.00 -10.15 1.48
N ARG A 241 16.58 -10.05 2.69
CA ARG A 241 17.83 -9.33 2.98
C ARG A 241 17.82 -7.89 2.48
N ILE A 242 16.64 -7.26 2.37
CA ILE A 242 16.53 -5.80 2.21
C ILE A 242 17.15 -5.09 3.44
N THR A 243 17.36 -5.81 4.55
CA THR A 243 18.14 -5.40 5.73
C THR A 243 19.67 -5.41 5.54
N LYS A 244 20.23 -6.02 4.49
CA LYS A 244 21.69 -6.13 4.32
C LYS A 244 22.37 -4.87 3.76
N VAL A 245 21.64 -3.75 3.74
CA VAL A 245 22.15 -2.40 3.46
C VAL A 245 22.02 -1.49 4.69
N ALA A 246 22.13 -2.07 5.90
CA ALA A 246 22.15 -1.32 7.16
C ALA A 246 23.40 -1.72 7.98
N PRO A 247 24.47 -0.90 8.00
CA PRO A 247 25.48 -1.00 9.04
C PRO A 247 24.91 -0.38 10.32
N GLY A 248 24.77 -1.16 11.40
CA GLY A 248 24.56 -0.55 12.73
C GLY A 248 23.68 -1.28 13.76
N ILE A 249 23.14 -2.47 13.51
CA ILE A 249 22.48 -3.23 14.59
C ILE A 249 23.45 -4.30 15.11
N ASN A 250 24.41 -3.85 15.91
CA ASN A 250 25.11 -4.74 16.83
C ASN A 250 24.20 -4.97 18.04
N SER A 251 23.70 -6.19 18.18
CA SER A 251 23.11 -6.68 19.42
C SER A 251 24.23 -6.89 20.45
N ASN A 252 24.70 -5.84 21.10
CA ASN A 252 25.50 -5.93 22.32
C ASN A 252 25.50 -4.60 23.07
N ALA A 253 24.48 -4.41 23.92
CA ALA A 253 24.54 -3.43 24.99
C ALA A 253 23.74 -3.97 26.19
N GLY A 254 24.42 -4.18 27.32
CA GLY A 254 23.77 -4.37 28.62
C GLY A 254 24.16 -5.62 29.41
N GLY A 255 25.45 -5.86 29.62
CA GLY A 255 25.94 -6.85 30.58
C GLY A 255 26.92 -6.23 31.57
N THR A 256 26.50 -5.24 32.35
CA THR A 256 27.29 -4.71 33.46
C THR A 256 27.15 -5.63 34.67
N ARG A 257 28.21 -6.38 34.96
CA ARG A 257 28.39 -7.20 36.17
C ARG A 257 28.92 -6.29 37.28
N PRO A 258 28.32 -6.18 38.48
CA PRO A 258 28.94 -5.47 39.57
C PRO A 258 29.97 -6.37 40.27
N SER A 259 31.14 -5.80 40.51
CA SER A 259 32.25 -6.35 41.28
C SER A 259 32.15 -5.92 42.74
N ARG A 260 31.92 -6.87 43.65
CA ARG A 260 32.63 -7.08 44.92
C ARG A 260 32.04 -8.26 45.66
#